data_AF-A0A349BBM9-F1
#
_entry.id   AF-A0A349BBM9-F1
#
_cell.length_a   1.000
_cell.length_b   1.000
_cell.length_c   1.000
_cell.angle_alpha   90.00
_cell.angle_beta   90.00
_cell.angle_gamma   90.00
#
_symmetry.space_group_name_H-M   'P 1'
#
loop_
_entity.id
_entity.type
_entity.pdbx_description
1 polymer ?
#
loop_
_entity_poly.entity_id
_entity_poly.type
_entity_poly.pdbx_seq_one_letter_code
_entity_poly.pdbx_strand_id
1 'polypeptide(L)'
;AYDGVDGVFRYLDRLGAGDEVAVSFDDGSSERYRVTEVVTFDKEALPDDLFARDVPERLVLITCGGEFNPALRSYESNVVAYAVPA
;
A
#
# COMPACT_ATOMS: atom_id res chain seq x y z
N ALA A 1 15.67 3.02 1.10
CA ALA A 1 16.50 1.92 0.59
C ALA A 1 17.07 1.15 1.77
N TYR A 2 16.94 -0.17 1.78
CA TYR A 2 17.63 -1.05 2.73
C TYR A 2 18.89 -1.57 2.02
N ASP A 3 20.07 -1.39 2.62
CA ASP A 3 21.37 -1.71 2.00
C ASP A 3 21.56 -1.15 0.58
N GLY A 4 21.04 0.05 0.33
CA GLY A 4 21.11 0.70 -0.99
C GLY A 4 20.11 0.17 -2.03
N VAL A 5 19.28 -0.81 -1.66
CA VAL A 5 18.22 -1.36 -2.51
C VAL A 5 16.87 -0.76 -2.14
N ASP A 6 16.15 -0.29 -3.14
CA ASP A 6 14.79 0.22 -2.98
C ASP A 6 13.80 -0.92 -2.76
N GLY A 7 12.90 -0.74 -1.80
CA GLY A 7 11.78 -1.68 -1.60
C GLY A 7 10.78 -1.59 -2.75
N VAL A 8 10.07 -2.69 -3.01
CA VAL A 8 9.11 -2.83 -4.12
C VAL A 8 8.05 -1.72 -4.16
N PHE A 9 7.66 -1.17 -3.00
CA PHE A 9 6.67 -0.10 -2.86
C PHE A 9 7.26 1.24 -2.44
N ARG A 10 8.54 1.50 -2.72
CA ARG A 10 9.20 2.78 -2.35
C ARG A 10 8.45 4.03 -2.80
N TYR A 11 7.77 3.96 -3.94
CA TYR A 11 7.09 5.09 -4.57
C TYR A 11 5.57 4.96 -4.50
N LEU A 12 5.05 4.17 -3.56
CA LEU A 12 3.61 3.97 -3.40
C LEU A 12 2.86 5.29 -3.11
N ASP A 13 3.53 6.22 -2.43
CA ASP A 13 3.06 7.58 -2.13
C ASP A 13 2.84 8.45 -3.37
N ARG A 14 3.36 8.04 -4.54
CA ARG A 14 3.20 8.77 -5.81
C ARG A 14 1.96 8.36 -6.57
N LEU A 15 1.28 7.30 -6.17
CA LEU A 15 0.02 6.91 -6.80
C LEU A 15 -1.06 7.97 -6.51
N GLY A 16 -1.95 8.15 -7.47
CA GLY A 16 -3.12 9.00 -7.36
C GLY A 16 -4.41 8.25 -7.66
N ALA A 17 -5.53 8.85 -7.25
CA ALA A 17 -6.84 8.34 -7.63
C ALA A 17 -6.97 8.25 -9.16
N GLY A 18 -7.41 7.10 -9.66
CA GLY A 18 -7.51 6.81 -11.08
C GLY A 18 -6.36 5.99 -11.66
N ASP A 19 -5.21 5.89 -10.98
CA ASP A 19 -4.11 5.02 -11.39
C ASP A 19 -4.55 3.55 -11.38
N GLU A 20 -3.93 2.72 -12.24
CA GLU A 20 -4.28 1.29 -12.36
C GLU A 20 -3.20 0.39 -11.77
N VAL A 21 -3.64 -0.64 -11.05
CA VAL A 21 -2.81 -1.74 -10.55
C VAL A 21 -3.27 -3.04 -11.21
N ALA A 22 -2.34 -3.74 -11.86
CA ALA A 22 -2.59 -5.06 -12.42
C ALA A 22 -2.02 -6.14 -11.49
N VAL A 23 -2.87 -7.09 -11.09
CA VAL A 23 -2.48 -8.28 -10.34
C VAL A 23 -2.46 -9.46 -11.31
N SER A 24 -1.28 -10.03 -11.53
CA SER A 24 -1.11 -11.23 -12.36
C SER A 24 -1.14 -12.48 -11.49
N PHE A 25 -1.93 -13.47 -11.88
CA PHE A 25 -2.04 -14.75 -11.20
C PHE A 25 -1.17 -15.82 -11.88
N ASP A 26 -0.93 -16.93 -11.17
CA ASP A 26 -0.09 -18.04 -11.64
C ASP A 26 -0.73 -18.84 -12.79
N ASP A 27 -2.05 -18.78 -12.93
CA ASP A 27 -2.82 -19.35 -14.04
C ASP A 27 -2.71 -18.52 -15.34
N GLY A 28 -1.97 -17.40 -15.31
CA GLY A 28 -1.77 -16.51 -16.44
C GLY A 28 -2.88 -15.48 -16.64
N SER A 29 -3.91 -15.48 -15.80
CA SER A 29 -4.92 -14.41 -15.77
C SER A 29 -4.38 -13.15 -15.09
N SER A 30 -5.09 -12.05 -15.29
CA SER A 30 -4.78 -10.77 -14.62
C SER A 30 -6.06 -10.02 -14.28
N GLU A 31 -6.06 -9.39 -13.12
CA GLU A 31 -7.13 -8.51 -12.67
C GLU A 31 -6.62 -7.07 -12.56
N ARG A 32 -7.49 -6.10 -12.88
CA ARG A 32 -7.16 -4.67 -12.80
C ARG A 32 -7.94 -4.02 -11.67
N TYR A 33 -7.25 -3.18 -10.93
CA TYR A 33 -7.80 -2.36 -9.86
C TYR A 33 -7.52 -0.90 -10.16
N ARG A 34 -8.48 -0.03 -9.86
CA ARG A 34 -8.32 1.42 -9.92
C ARG A 34 -8.10 1.97 -8.52
N VAL A 35 -7.00 2.69 -8.33
CA VAL A 35 -6.69 3.39 -7.08
C VAL A 35 -7.79 4.40 -6.79
N THR A 36 -8.36 4.34 -5.60
CA THR A 36 -9.37 5.29 -5.13
C THR A 36 -8.76 6.34 -4.22
N GLU A 37 -7.77 5.97 -3.42
CA GLU A 37 -7.14 6.86 -2.45
C GLU A 37 -5.76 6.34 -2.02
N VAL A 38 -4.87 7.28 -1.67
CA VAL A 38 -3.61 7.00 -0.97
C VAL A 38 -3.57 7.83 0.31
N VAL A 39 -3.42 7.16 1.45
CA VAL A 39 -3.46 7.77 2.78
C VAL A 39 -2.21 7.39 3.56
N THR A 40 -1.65 8.35 4.29
CA THR A 40 -0.58 8.10 5.25
C THR A 40 -1.19 8.05 6.65
N PHE A 41 -0.99 6.93 7.34
CA PHE A 41 -1.37 6.74 8.74
C PHE A 41 -0.13 6.73 9.62
N ASP A 42 -0.22 7.34 10.80
CA ASP A 42 0.76 7.07 11.85
C ASP A 42 0.80 5.57 12.14
N LYS A 43 1.98 5.06 12.49
CA LYS A 43 2.19 3.62 12.65
C LYS A 43 1.28 2.98 13.70
N GLU A 44 0.91 3.74 14.71
CA GLU A 44 0.02 3.31 15.80
C GLU A 44 -1.48 3.51 15.48
N ALA A 45 -1.80 4.16 14.35
CA ALA A 45 -3.15 4.54 13.95
C ALA A 45 -3.61 3.85 12.66
N LEU A 46 -2.97 2.73 12.29
CA LEU A 46 -3.41 1.88 11.18
C LEU A 46 -4.83 1.37 11.45
N PRO A 47 -5.79 1.53 10.50
CA PRO A 47 -7.15 1.04 10.68
C PRO A 47 -7.22 -0.49 10.80
N ASP A 48 -7.98 -1.00 11.77
CA ASP A 48 -8.17 -2.45 11.98
C ASP A 48 -8.91 -3.12 10.82
N ASP A 49 -9.82 -2.39 10.17
CA ASP A 49 -10.62 -2.89 9.06
C ASP A 49 -9.80 -3.13 7.80
N LEU A 50 -8.55 -2.68 7.75
CA LEU A 50 -7.66 -2.82 6.60
C LEU A 50 -7.48 -4.28 6.16
N PHE A 51 -7.56 -5.22 7.10
CA PHE A 51 -7.45 -6.66 6.87
C PHE A 51 -8.81 -7.40 6.86
N ALA A 52 -9.92 -6.66 6.95
CA ALA A 52 -11.27 -7.23 6.93
C ALA A 52 -11.53 -7.98 5.61
N ARG A 53 -12.24 -9.10 5.72
CA ARG A 53 -12.59 -9.98 4.59
C ARG A 53 -14.09 -9.98 4.28
N ASP A 54 -14.89 -9.47 5.20
CA ASP A 54 -16.34 -9.30 5.15
C ASP A 54 -16.73 -7.92 4.61
N VAL A 55 -15.96 -7.43 3.63
CA VAL A 55 -16.15 -6.14 2.96
C VAL A 55 -16.23 -6.38 1.44
N PRO A 56 -16.79 -5.42 0.67
CA PRO A 56 -16.67 -5.47 -0.79
C PRO A 56 -15.22 -5.64 -1.23
N GLU A 57 -15.04 -6.29 -2.38
CA GLU A 57 -13.73 -6.53 -2.95
C GLU A 57 -12.92 -5.24 -3.12
N ARG A 58 -11.67 -5.30 -2.69
CA ARG A 58 -10.71 -4.21 -2.78
C ARG A 58 -9.29 -4.76 -2.70
N LEU A 59 -8.36 -4.02 -3.29
CA LEU A 59 -6.93 -4.21 -3.13
C LEU A 59 -6.40 -3.14 -2.17
N VAL A 60 -5.62 -3.56 -1.17
CA VAL A 60 -4.91 -2.66 -0.26
C VAL A 60 -3.41 -2.93 -0.36
N LEU A 61 -2.64 -1.92 -0.76
CA LEU A 61 -1.18 -1.96 -0.79
C LEU A 61 -0.64 -1.12 0.36
N ILE A 62 0.34 -1.64 1.10
CA ILE A 62 0.89 -0.96 2.28
C ILE A 62 2.42 -0.95 2.21
N THR A 63 3.02 0.16 2.60
CA THR A 63 4.46 0.24 2.85
C THR A 63 4.77 1.12 4.07
N CYS A 64 5.97 0.96 4.61
CA CYS A 64 6.49 1.86 5.64
C CYS A 64 6.82 3.22 5.02
N GLY A 65 6.44 4.31 5.69
CA GLY A 65 6.65 5.68 5.24
C GLY A 65 6.86 6.66 6.38
N GLY A 66 6.94 7.95 6.07
CA GLY A 66 7.30 8.98 7.04
C GLY A 66 8.79 8.97 7.37
N GLU A 67 9.16 9.68 8.45
CA GLU A 67 10.56 9.75 8.88
C GLU A 67 11.04 8.41 9.45
N PHE A 68 12.31 8.10 9.25
CA PHE A 68 12.92 6.93 9.85
C PHE A 68 13.41 7.28 11.26
N ASN A 69 12.90 6.58 12.26
CA ASN A 69 13.34 6.70 13.64
C ASN A 69 14.53 5.74 13.90
N PRO A 70 15.77 6.24 14.07
CA PRO A 70 16.94 5.39 14.24
C PRO A 70 16.99 4.69 15.60
N ALA A 71 16.36 5.25 16.64
CA ALA A 71 16.31 4.64 17.97
C ALA A 71 15.42 3.40 17.98
N LEU A 72 14.28 3.47 17.29
CA LEU A 72 13.34 2.35 17.12
C LEU A 72 13.67 1.47 15.91
N ARG A 73 14.63 1.89 15.08
CA ARG A 73 14.97 1.28 13.79
C ARG A 73 13.75 1.05 12.91
N SER A 74 12.84 2.03 12.88
CA SER A 74 11.59 1.89 12.16
C SER A 74 11.06 3.21 11.64
N TYR A 75 10.32 3.14 10.55
CA TYR A 75 9.52 4.25 10.04
C TYR A 75 8.35 4.57 10.97
N GLU A 76 7.98 5.85 11.04
CA GLU A 76 6.95 6.36 11.95
C GLU A 76 5.53 6.26 11.40
N SER A 77 5.37 6.01 10.10
CA SER A 77 4.08 5.96 9.42
C SER A 77 3.97 4.77 8.46
N ASN A 78 2.76 4.53 7.96
CA ASN A 78 2.49 3.64 6.84
C ASN A 78 1.77 4.41 5.74
N VAL A 79 2.17 4.18 4.49
CA VAL A 79 1.45 4.64 3.31
C VAL A 79 0.57 3.50 2.83
N VAL A 80 -0.72 3.78 2.67
CA VAL A 80 -1.74 2.81 2.30
C VAL A 80 -2.43 3.30 1.02
N ALA A 81 -2.37 2.50 -0.04
CA ALA A 81 -3.14 2.73 -1.25
C ALA A 81 -4.33 1.78 -1.28
N TYR A 82 -5.53 2.35 -1.43
CA TYR A 82 -6.78 1.61 -1.62
C TYR A 82 -7.14 1.61 -3.10
N ALA A 83 -7.57 0.46 -3.61
CA ALA A 83 -8.04 0.30 -4.97
C ALA A 83 -9.23 -0.66 -5.03
N VAL A 84 -10.09 -0.48 -6.02
CA VAL A 84 -11.28 -1.33 -6.28
C VAL A 84 -11.20 -1.95 -7.68
N PRO A 85 -11.87 -3.08 -7.95
CA PRO A 85 -11.92 -3.65 -9.30
C PRO A 85 -12.30 -2.60 -10.36
N ALA A 86 -11.58 -2.59 -11.48
CA ALA A 86 -11.69 -1.58 -12.54
C ALA A 86 -12.76 -1.89 -13.61
#